data_AF-A0A3A4AH96-F1
#
_entry.id   AF-A0A3A4AH96-F1
#
_cell.length_a   1.000
_cell.length_b   1.000
_cell.length_c   1.000
_cell.angle_alpha   90.00
_cell.angle_beta   90.00
_cell.angle_gamma   90.00
#
_symmetry.space_group_name_H-M   'P 1'
#
loop_
_entity.id
_entity.type
_entity.pdbx_description
1 polymer ?
#
loop_
_entity_poly.entity_id
_entity_poly.type
_entity_poly.pdbx_seq_one_letter_code
_entity_poly.pdbx_strand_id
1 'polypeptide(L)' 'MARRLRDAHRRVRALPLPEEERARLHRRLLTICDVAKRDLDHAELRLRAFTKDLDAISPP' A
#
# COMPACT_ATOMS: atom_id res chain seq x y z
N MET A 1 -11.22 0.98 -6.37
CA MET A 1 -10.33 0.35 -5.37
C MET A 1 -9.25 -0.57 -5.98
N ALA A 2 -9.63 -1.66 -6.67
CA ALA A 2 -8.67 -2.69 -7.13
C ALA A 2 -7.47 -2.16 -7.94
N ARG A 3 -7.68 -1.21 -8.85
CA ARG A 3 -6.60 -0.56 -9.61
C ARG A 3 -5.58 0.13 -8.69
N ARG A 4 -6.06 0.91 -7.71
CA ARG A 4 -5.20 1.64 -6.76
C ARG A 4 -4.38 0.69 -5.88
N LEU A 5 -4.96 -0.44 -5.45
CA LEU A 5 -4.21 -1.48 -4.72
C LEU A 5 -3.11 -2.10 -5.57
N ARG A 6 -3.40 -2.39 -6.85
CA ARG A 6 -2.40 -2.92 -7.78
C ARG A 6 -1.27 -1.91 -8.03
N ASP A 7 -1.60 -0.64 -8.20
CA ASP A 7 -0.61 0.42 -8.40
C ASP A 7 0.27 0.58 -7.15
N ALA A 8 -0.31 0.57 -5.95
CA ALA A 8 0.44 0.58 -4.69
C ALA A 8 1.37 -0.64 -4.55
N HIS A 9 0.90 -1.83 -4.93
CA HIS A 9 1.71 -3.06 -4.91
C HIS A 9 2.92 -2.97 -5.84
N ARG A 10 2.72 -2.44 -7.06
CA ARG A 10 3.81 -2.21 -8.03
C ARG A 10 4.85 -1.24 -7.48
N ARG A 11 4.41 -0.13 -6.86
CA ARG A 11 5.31 0.86 -6.25
C ARG A 11 6.15 0.25 -5.14
N VAL A 12 5.52 -0.47 -4.18
CA VAL A 12 6.24 -1.17 -3.10
C VAL A 12 7.32 -2.11 -3.65
N ARG A 13 7.02 -2.84 -4.73
CA ARG A 13 7.99 -3.76 -5.35
C ARG A 13 9.17 -3.04 -5.98
N ALA A 14 8.95 -1.84 -6.54
CA ALA A 14 9.97 -1.04 -7.20
C ALA A 14 10.87 -0.24 -6.24
N LEU A 15 10.47 -0.08 -4.97
CA LEU A 15 11.27 0.65 -3.99
C LEU A 15 12.62 -0.04 -3.72
N PRO A 16 13.74 0.70 -3.70
CA PRO A 16 15.07 0.18 -3.37
C PRO A 16 15.25 0.07 -1.85
N LEU A 17 14.33 -0.61 -1.17
CA LEU A 17 14.36 -0.81 0.28
C LEU A 17 14.96 -2.18 0.65
N PRO A 18 15.55 -2.31 1.86
CA PRO A 18 15.87 -3.61 2.42
C PRO A 18 14.67 -4.56 2.40
N GLU A 19 14.92 -5.87 2.27
CA GLU A 19 13.85 -6.86 2.15
C GLU A 19 12.88 -6.84 3.33
N GLU A 20 13.38 -6.65 4.55
CA GLU A 20 12.55 -6.59 5.75
C GLU A 20 11.56 -5.43 5.70
N GLU A 21 12.01 -4.25 5.27
CA GLU A 21 11.18 -3.06 5.20
C GLU A 21 10.14 -3.16 4.08
N ARG A 22 10.55 -3.72 2.93
CA ARG A 22 9.62 -4.07 1.85
C ARG A 22 8.56 -5.08 2.29
N ALA A 23 8.95 -6.09 3.07
CA ALA A 23 8.03 -7.08 3.62
C ALA A 23 7.04 -6.44 4.61
N ARG A 24 7.47 -5.46 5.41
CA ARG A 24 6.57 -4.67 6.28
C ARG A 24 5.52 -3.92 5.47
N LEU A 25 5.92 -3.24 4.39
CA LEU A 25 5.00 -2.56 3.48
C LEU A 25 4.02 -3.53 2.81
N HIS A 26 4.50 -4.70 2.40
CA HIS A 26 3.67 -5.74 1.80
C HIS A 26 2.59 -6.25 2.76
N ARG A 27 2.97 -6.55 4.01
CA ARG A 27 2.04 -6.96 5.07
C ARG A 27 0.99 -5.89 5.32
N ARG A 28 1.38 -4.60 5.39
CA ARG A 28 0.44 -3.49 5.54
C ARG A 28 -0.54 -3.40 4.37
N LEU A 29 -0.08 -3.62 3.13
CA LEU A 29 -0.96 -3.65 1.97
C LEU A 29 -1.95 -4.83 2.01
N LEU A 30 -1.52 -6.01 2.45
CA LEU A 30 -2.40 -7.17 2.64
C LEU A 30 -3.51 -6.86 3.66
N THR A 31 -3.17 -6.23 4.78
CA THR A 31 -4.17 -5.78 5.76
C THR A 31 -5.20 -4.82 5.13
N ILE A 32 -4.76 -3.90 4.26
CA ILE A 32 -5.69 -3.00 3.55
C ILE A 32 -6.60 -3.79 2.60
N CYS A 33 -6.06 -4.78 1.88
CA CYS A 33 -6.85 -5.68 1.04
C CYS A 33 -7.91 -6.44 1.85
N ASP A 34 -7.57 -6.91 3.05
CA ASP A 34 -8.51 -7.60 3.92
C ASP A 34 -9.61 -6.69 4.46
N VAL A 35 -9.27 -5.44 4.83
CA VAL A 35 -10.27 -4.42 5.17
C VAL A 35 -11.19 -4.15 3.98
N ALA A 36 -10.64 -4.04 2.77
CA ALA A 36 -11.42 -3.75 1.55
C ALA A 36 -12.47 -4.83 1.23
N LYS A 37 -12.29 -6.07 1.72
CA LYS A 37 -13.29 -7.14 1.58
C LYS A 37 -14.54 -6.91 2.46
N ARG A 38 -14.42 -6.13 3.53
CA ARG A 38 -15.47 -5.93 4.55
C ARG A 38 -15.98 -4.49 4.59
N ASP A 39 -15.10 -3.52 4.35
CA ASP A 39 -15.35 -2.09 4.43
C ASP A 39 -14.50 -1.35 3.39
N LEU A 40 -15.13 -0.94 2.30
CA LEU A 40 -14.45 -0.28 1.19
C LEU A 40 -14.05 1.17 1.53
N ASP A 41 -14.87 1.88 2.30
CA ASP A 41 -14.63 3.29 2.62
C ASP A 41 -13.44 3.41 3.58
N HIS A 42 -13.41 2.58 4.61
CA HIS A 42 -12.26 2.53 5.52
C HIS A 42 -10.99 2.05 4.81
N ALA A 43 -11.09 1.06 3.92
CA ALA A 43 -9.95 0.67 3.11
C ALA A 43 -9.44 1.82 2.22
N GLU A 44 -10.32 2.69 1.73
CA GLU A 44 -9.91 3.82 0.89
C GLU A 44 -9.14 4.85 1.70
N LEU A 45 -9.58 5.16 2.92
CA LEU A 45 -8.85 6.04 3.83
C LEU A 45 -7.46 5.48 4.16
N ARG A 46 -7.38 4.17 4.46
CA ARG A 46 -6.09 3.52 4.77
C ARG A 46 -5.17 3.46 3.56
N LEU A 47 -5.71 3.21 2.37
CA LEU A 47 -4.92 3.20 1.14
C LEU A 47 -4.39 4.59 0.81
N ARG A 48 -5.19 5.65 0.98
CA ARG A 48 -4.73 7.03 0.79
C ARG A 48 -3.58 7.38 1.73
N ALA A 49 -3.70 7.05 3.01
CA ALA A 49 -2.62 7.24 3.98
C ALA A 49 -1.36 6.45 3.59
N PHE A 50 -1.52 5.18 3.21
CA PHE A 50 -0.41 4.34 2.75
C PHE A 50 0.29 4.91 1.51
N THR A 51 -0.46 5.38 0.51
CA THR A 51 0.11 6.00 -0.69
C THR A 51 0.87 7.29 -0.35
N LYS A 52 0.35 8.12 0.56
CA LYS A 52 1.05 9.31 1.05
C LYS A 52 2.38 8.96 1.72
N ASP A 53 2.41 7.89 2.52
CA ASP A 53 3.66 7.40 3.11
C ASP A 53 4.65 6.91 2.02
N LEU A 54 4.15 6.24 0.98
CA LEU A 54 4.99 5.84 -0.15
C LEU A 54 5.54 7.04 -0.95
N ASP A 55 4.74 8.09 -1.16
CA ASP A 55 5.16 9.32 -1.83
C ASP A 55 6.29 10.02 -1.06
N ALA A 56 6.29 9.94 0.27
CA ALA A 56 7.36 10.49 1.09
C ALA A 56 8.69 9.72 0.96
N ILE A 57 8.63 8.41 0.69
CA ILE A 57 9.79 7.54 0.50
C ILE A 57 10.30 7.59 -0.95
N SER A 58 9.38 7.66 -1.90
CA SER A 58 9.66 7.75 -3.33
C SER A 58 8.61 8.66 -3.97
N PRO A 59 8.94 9.94 -4.20
CA PRO A 59 8.10 10.82 -4.98
C PRO A 59 7.89 10.24 -6.40
N PRO A 60 6.77 10.57 -7.06
CA PRO A 60 6.38 10.00 -8.35
C PRO A 60 7.35 10.31 -9.49
#